data_AF-U1R7N2-F1
#
_entry.id   AF-U1R7N2-F1
#
_cell.length_a   1.000
_cell.length_b   1.000
_cell.length_c   1.000
_cell.angle_alpha   90.00
_cell.angle_beta   90.00
_cell.angle_gamma   90.00
#
_symmetry.space_group_name_H-M   'P 1'
#
loop_
_entity.id
_entity.type
_entity.pdbx_description
1 polymer ?
#
loop_
_entity_poly.entity_id
_entity_poly.type
_entity_poly.pdbx_seq_one_letter_code
_entity_poly.pdbx_strand_id
1 'polypeptide(L)'
;MSDLPVSVARSRLDDAVDDARASHEPVFLTRRGRRVAAVIDADDLKRLTQVAEDLADIEAADAARAEIAEHGTIPWGEVKAGPRARMTHRIRFSPAAACQLRKLDGRIQRRIQAVVELLAQEPRPTGAKKLVGGHGEWRVRTGNYRIIYEIDDGVLVVLVLAVGHRREVYRRK
;
A
#
# COMPACT_ATOMS: atom_id res chain seq x y z
N MET A 1 -5.46 -26.23 12.35
CA MET A 1 -6.00 -26.10 10.98
C MET A 1 -6.82 -27.34 10.65
N SER A 2 -8.12 -27.21 10.45
CA SER A 2 -9.03 -28.32 10.16
C SER A 2 -9.29 -28.47 8.66
N ASP A 3 -9.55 -29.70 8.21
CA ASP A 3 -9.93 -30.02 6.83
C ASP A 3 -11.38 -30.52 6.80
N LEU A 4 -12.21 -29.93 5.94
CA LEU A 4 -13.63 -30.23 5.80
C LEU A 4 -13.96 -30.56 4.33
N PRO A 5 -14.41 -31.78 4.00
CA PRO A 5 -14.83 -32.08 2.63
C PRO A 5 -15.94 -31.14 2.17
N VAL A 6 -15.86 -30.63 0.94
CA VAL A 6 -16.85 -29.71 0.34
C VAL A 6 -18.26 -30.31 0.37
N SER A 7 -18.39 -31.64 0.27
CA SER A 7 -19.66 -32.33 0.41
C SER A 7 -20.30 -32.17 1.79
N VAL A 8 -19.48 -32.12 2.85
CA VAL A 8 -19.91 -31.93 4.25
C VAL A 8 -20.14 -30.44 4.52
N ALA A 9 -19.26 -29.57 4.02
CA ALA A 9 -19.38 -28.12 4.17
C ALA A 9 -20.70 -27.57 3.62
N ARG A 10 -21.28 -28.23 2.61
CA ARG A 10 -22.57 -27.81 2.02
C ARG A 10 -23.72 -27.79 3.02
N SER A 11 -23.70 -28.65 4.04
CA SER A 11 -24.74 -28.72 5.07
C SER A 11 -24.29 -28.26 6.46
N ARG A 12 -23.04 -27.80 6.60
CA ARG A 12 -22.40 -27.39 7.87
C ARG A 12 -21.48 -26.19 7.69
N LEU A 13 -21.91 -25.24 6.86
CA LEU A 13 -21.11 -24.05 6.58
C LEU A 13 -21.08 -23.10 7.79
N ASP A 14 -22.19 -23.05 8.52
CA ASP A 14 -22.34 -22.38 9.81
C ASP A 14 -21.28 -22.85 10.82
N ASP A 15 -21.17 -24.16 11.04
CA ASP A 15 -20.15 -24.74 11.93
C ASP A 15 -18.73 -24.31 11.51
N ALA A 16 -18.43 -24.38 10.20
CA ALA A 16 -17.10 -24.01 9.68
C ALA A 16 -16.78 -22.52 9.85
N VAL A 17 -17.80 -21.65 9.79
CA VAL A 17 -17.65 -20.21 10.02
C VAL A 17 -17.42 -19.93 11.51
N ASP A 18 -18.21 -20.56 12.37
CA ASP A 18 -18.10 -20.39 13.82
C ASP A 18 -16.77 -20.93 14.33
N ASP A 19 -16.32 -22.08 13.84
CA ASP A 19 -15.00 -22.66 14.15
C ASP A 19 -13.87 -21.71 13.73
N ALA A 20 -13.90 -21.19 12.50
CA ALA A 20 -12.87 -20.26 12.01
C ALA A 20 -12.83 -18.96 12.82
N ARG A 21 -13.99 -18.47 13.25
CA ARG A 21 -14.12 -17.26 14.04
C ARG A 21 -13.67 -17.45 15.49
N ALA A 22 -14.01 -18.59 16.11
CA ALA A 22 -13.68 -18.87 17.50
C ALA A 22 -12.21 -19.22 17.69
N SER A 23 -11.63 -19.99 16.75
CA SER A 23 -10.25 -20.45 16.83
C SER A 23 -9.24 -19.46 16.24
N HIS A 24 -9.69 -18.54 15.38
CA HIS A 24 -8.81 -17.73 14.53
C HIS A 24 -7.88 -18.58 13.63
N GLU A 25 -8.24 -19.85 13.39
CA GLU A 25 -7.55 -20.73 12.46
C GLU A 25 -8.38 -20.95 11.19
N PRO A 26 -7.76 -20.99 10.00
CA PRO A 26 -8.49 -21.32 8.78
C PRO A 26 -9.05 -22.75 8.79
N VAL A 27 -10.32 -22.88 8.38
CA VAL A 27 -10.95 -24.17 8.06
C VAL A 27 -10.84 -24.41 6.57
N PHE A 28 -10.12 -25.44 6.16
CA PHE A 28 -9.87 -25.73 4.75
C PHE A 28 -10.95 -26.61 4.15
N LEU A 29 -11.53 -26.19 3.03
CA LEU A 29 -12.46 -26.99 2.27
C LEU A 29 -11.70 -27.89 1.30
N THR A 30 -12.00 -29.19 1.31
CA THR A 30 -11.31 -30.19 0.47
C THR A 30 -12.22 -30.81 -0.58
N ARG A 31 -11.68 -31.06 -1.78
CA ARG A 31 -12.35 -31.80 -2.85
C ARG A 31 -11.42 -32.89 -3.35
N ARG A 32 -11.87 -34.16 -3.29
CA ARG A 32 -11.05 -35.34 -3.62
C ARG A 32 -9.72 -35.36 -2.83
N GLY A 33 -9.77 -35.01 -1.54
CA GLY A 33 -8.61 -34.97 -0.64
C GLY A 33 -7.66 -33.78 -0.84
N ARG A 34 -7.94 -32.86 -1.78
CA ARG A 34 -7.12 -31.66 -2.00
C ARG A 34 -7.79 -30.42 -1.43
N ARG A 35 -7.05 -29.56 -0.74
CA ARG A 35 -7.53 -28.24 -0.29
C ARG A 35 -7.83 -27.35 -1.50
N VAL A 36 -9.03 -26.78 -1.56
CA VAL A 36 -9.50 -25.95 -2.68
C VAL A 36 -9.99 -24.57 -2.26
N ALA A 37 -10.35 -24.39 -0.99
CA ALA A 37 -10.73 -23.10 -0.42
C ALA A 37 -10.47 -23.11 1.10
N ALA A 38 -10.57 -21.94 1.73
CA ALA A 38 -10.53 -21.81 3.18
C ALA A 38 -11.62 -20.84 3.66
N VAL A 39 -12.19 -21.12 4.82
CA VAL A 39 -13.00 -20.18 5.59
C VAL A 39 -12.08 -19.56 6.63
N ILE A 40 -12.04 -18.23 6.68
CA ILE A 40 -11.18 -17.43 7.55
C ILE A 40 -12.06 -16.35 8.17
N ASP A 41 -11.82 -16.02 9.44
CA ASP A 41 -12.43 -14.85 10.06
C ASP A 41 -12.21 -13.58 9.21
N ALA A 42 -13.25 -12.74 9.13
CA ALA A 42 -13.23 -11.59 8.26
C ALA A 42 -12.20 -10.53 8.71
N ASP A 43 -11.92 -10.42 10.01
CA ASP A 43 -10.94 -9.47 10.52
C ASP A 43 -9.51 -10.01 10.39
N ASP A 44 -9.31 -11.33 10.54
CA ASP A 44 -8.04 -11.97 10.19
C ASP A 44 -7.67 -11.77 8.73
N LEU A 45 -8.61 -11.98 7.82
CA LEU A 45 -8.36 -11.76 6.40
C LEU A 45 -8.03 -10.29 6.09
N LYS A 46 -8.69 -9.33 6.76
CA LYS A 46 -8.33 -7.90 6.66
C LYS A 46 -6.91 -7.65 7.19
N ARG A 47 -6.53 -8.23 8.33
CA ARG A 47 -5.19 -8.09 8.91
C ARG A 47 -4.12 -8.63 7.96
N LEU A 48 -4.30 -9.86 7.46
CA LEU A 48 -3.38 -10.47 6.50
C LEU A 48 -3.24 -9.65 5.22
N THR A 49 -4.37 -9.14 4.70
CA THR A 49 -4.35 -8.26 3.52
C THR A 49 -3.57 -6.98 3.80
N GLN A 50 -3.73 -6.37 4.97
CA GLN A 50 -3.00 -5.16 5.33
C GLN A 50 -1.50 -5.41 5.48
N VAL A 51 -1.10 -6.53 6.08
CA VAL A 51 0.32 -6.93 6.20
C VAL A 51 0.94 -7.12 4.82
N ALA A 52 0.25 -7.81 3.91
CA ALA A 52 0.72 -7.97 2.54
C ALA A 52 0.84 -6.62 1.80
N GLU A 53 -0.13 -5.72 1.99
CA GLU A 53 -0.05 -4.36 1.44
C GLU A 53 1.14 -3.56 1.98
N ASP A 54 1.43 -3.67 3.28
CA ASP A 54 2.53 -2.96 3.94
C ASP A 54 3.89 -3.53 3.50
N LEU A 55 4.00 -4.86 3.35
CA LEU A 55 5.19 -5.50 2.80
C LEU A 55 5.47 -5.05 1.37
N ALA A 56 4.44 -5.03 0.51
CA ALA A 56 4.59 -4.54 -0.86
C ALA A 56 5.00 -3.06 -0.92
N ASP A 57 4.56 -2.24 0.04
CA ASP A 57 5.00 -0.84 0.15
C ASP A 57 6.49 -0.75 0.53
N ILE A 58 6.96 -1.60 1.44
CA ILE A 58 8.37 -1.67 1.85
C ILE A 58 9.24 -2.12 0.67
N GLU A 59 8.88 -3.22 0.00
CA GLU A 59 9.63 -3.73 -1.16
C GLU A 59 9.73 -2.69 -2.27
N ALA A 60 8.65 -1.94 -2.51
CA ALA A 60 8.66 -0.86 -3.50
C ALA A 60 9.57 0.31 -3.08
N ALA A 61 9.60 0.64 -1.79
CA ALA A 61 10.50 1.66 -1.26
C ALA A 61 11.97 1.23 -1.39
N ASP A 62 12.29 -0.03 -1.09
CA ASP A 62 13.64 -0.58 -1.21
C ASP A 62 14.12 -0.55 -2.66
N ALA A 63 13.25 -0.94 -3.60
CA ALA A 63 13.55 -0.84 -5.03
C ALA A 63 13.80 0.62 -5.47
N ALA A 64 13.00 1.57 -4.96
CA ALA A 64 13.21 2.98 -5.25
C ALA A 64 14.52 3.53 -4.67
N ARG A 65 14.92 3.07 -3.47
CA ARG A 65 16.23 3.43 -2.88
C ARG A 65 17.38 2.90 -3.71
N ALA A 66 17.30 1.64 -4.15
CA ALA A 66 18.32 1.06 -5.03
C ALA A 66 18.45 1.87 -6.34
N GLU A 67 17.33 2.26 -6.94
CA GLU A 67 17.32 3.10 -8.14
C GLU A 67 17.90 4.50 -7.87
N ILE A 68 17.59 5.13 -6.72
CA ILE A 68 18.17 6.41 -6.31
C ILE A 68 19.67 6.31 -6.09
N ALA A 69 20.17 5.21 -5.52
CA ALA A 69 21.60 5.00 -5.32
C ALA A 69 22.36 4.93 -6.65
N GLU A 70 21.73 4.39 -7.70
CA GLU A 70 22.32 4.27 -9.04
C GLU A 70 22.16 5.55 -9.89
N HIS A 71 20.96 6.15 -9.89
CA HIS A 71 20.58 7.20 -10.83
C HIS A 71 20.36 8.57 -10.19
N GLY A 72 20.43 8.65 -8.86
CA GLY A 72 20.09 9.85 -8.11
C GLY A 72 18.60 10.14 -8.06
N THR A 73 18.26 11.31 -7.51
CA THR A 73 16.88 11.79 -7.37
C THR A 73 16.55 12.87 -8.39
N ILE A 74 15.27 13.00 -8.74
CA ILE A 74 14.76 14.07 -9.59
C ILE A 74 14.23 15.24 -8.74
N PRO A 75 14.71 16.48 -8.94
CA PRO A 75 14.18 17.67 -8.28
C PRO A 75 12.73 17.98 -8.65
N TRP A 76 11.95 18.49 -7.69
CA TRP A 76 10.55 18.87 -7.92
C TRP A 76 10.29 19.78 -9.12
N GLY A 77 11.19 20.72 -9.42
CA GLY A 77 11.04 21.62 -10.56
C GLY A 77 11.07 20.91 -11.92
N GLU A 78 11.69 19.74 -12.01
CA GLU A 78 11.68 18.91 -13.23
C GLU A 78 10.44 18.02 -13.31
N VAL A 79 9.79 17.76 -12.16
CA VAL A 79 8.57 16.96 -12.06
C VAL A 79 7.30 17.79 -12.27
N LYS A 80 7.32 19.08 -11.90
CA LYS A 80 6.20 20.02 -12.05
C LYS A 80 6.66 21.33 -12.69
N ALA A 81 6.06 21.69 -13.83
CA ALA A 81 6.14 23.04 -14.39
C ALA A 81 5.21 23.97 -13.60
N GLY A 82 5.74 24.72 -12.63
CA GLY A 82 4.94 25.67 -11.85
C GLY A 82 5.76 26.42 -10.80
N PRO A 83 5.21 27.52 -10.24
CA PRO A 83 5.92 28.33 -9.27
C PRO A 83 6.24 27.54 -7.99
N ARG A 84 7.45 27.74 -7.47
CA ARG A 84 7.88 27.19 -6.19
C ARG A 84 7.15 27.90 -5.05
N ALA A 85 6.25 27.22 -4.35
CA ALA A 85 5.77 27.71 -3.07
C ALA A 85 6.91 27.70 -2.05
N ARG A 86 6.85 28.57 -1.03
CA ARG A 86 7.79 28.55 0.10
C ARG A 86 7.52 27.29 0.93
N MET A 87 8.50 26.41 1.03
CA MET A 87 8.36 25.12 1.72
C MET A 87 9.44 24.93 2.77
N THR A 88 9.08 24.24 3.85
CA THR A 88 9.99 23.88 4.94
C THR A 88 10.98 22.80 4.49
N HIS A 89 10.56 21.89 3.61
CA HIS A 89 11.39 20.83 3.05
C HIS A 89 11.53 20.96 1.54
N ARG A 90 12.71 20.62 1.02
CA ARG A 90 12.91 20.47 -0.43
C ARG A 90 12.29 19.15 -0.89
N ILE A 91 11.63 19.14 -2.04
CA ILE A 91 11.03 17.92 -2.58
C ILE A 91 11.95 17.30 -3.63
N ARG A 92 12.18 15.98 -3.49
CA ARG A 92 12.86 15.12 -4.46
C ARG A 92 11.99 13.90 -4.76
N PHE A 93 12.14 13.32 -5.94
CA PHE A 93 11.47 12.10 -6.37
C PHE A 93 12.50 11.04 -6.74
N SER A 94 12.20 9.77 -6.48
CA SER A 94 12.87 8.68 -7.19
C SER A 94 12.52 8.76 -8.70
N PRO A 95 13.37 8.20 -9.57
CA PRO A 95 13.03 8.12 -10.99
C PRO A 95 11.73 7.34 -11.23
N ALA A 96 11.50 6.24 -10.51
CA ALA A 96 10.25 5.50 -10.53
C ALA A 96 9.03 6.37 -10.16
N ALA A 97 9.08 7.13 -9.07
CA ALA A 97 7.96 7.96 -8.63
C ALA A 97 7.66 9.09 -9.61
N ALA A 98 8.68 9.73 -10.19
CA ALA A 98 8.48 10.74 -11.23
C ALA A 98 7.88 10.13 -12.51
N CYS A 99 8.32 8.94 -12.90
CA CYS A 99 7.75 8.19 -14.02
C CYS A 99 6.29 7.82 -13.77
N GLN A 100 5.97 7.29 -12.59
CA GLN A 100 4.60 6.97 -12.16
C GLN A 100 3.71 8.21 -12.23
N LEU A 101 4.15 9.34 -11.65
CA LEU A 101 3.37 10.58 -11.65
C LEU A 101 3.03 11.08 -13.06
N ARG A 102 4.00 11.02 -13.99
CA ARG A 102 3.83 11.44 -15.39
C ARG A 102 2.83 10.58 -16.16
N LYS A 103 2.62 9.33 -15.75
CA LYS A 103 1.68 8.40 -16.39
C LYS A 103 0.23 8.57 -15.91
N LEU A 104 -0.01 9.34 -14.85
CA LEU A 104 -1.35 9.56 -14.31
C LEU A 104 -2.11 10.59 -15.12
N ASP A 105 -3.45 10.52 -15.10
CA ASP A 105 -4.26 11.59 -15.69
C ASP A 105 -4.04 12.92 -14.96
N GLY A 106 -4.25 14.02 -15.68
CA GLY A 106 -3.95 15.37 -15.17
C GLY A 106 -4.75 15.78 -13.92
N ARG A 107 -5.88 15.12 -13.59
CA ARG A 107 -6.62 15.41 -12.34
C ARG A 107 -5.95 14.70 -11.17
N ILE A 108 -5.58 13.44 -11.34
CA ILE A 108 -4.88 12.65 -10.32
C ILE A 108 -3.48 13.23 -10.08
N GLN A 109 -2.76 13.58 -11.15
CA GLN A 109 -1.45 14.21 -11.06
C GLN A 109 -1.50 15.48 -10.21
N ARG A 110 -2.44 16.40 -10.49
CA ARG A 110 -2.62 17.63 -9.70
C ARG A 110 -2.96 17.34 -8.23
N ARG A 111 -3.79 16.34 -7.97
CA ARG A 111 -4.14 15.92 -6.60
C ARG A 111 -2.92 15.41 -5.84
N ILE A 112 -2.12 14.54 -6.44
CA ILE A 112 -0.90 14.01 -5.81
C ILE A 112 0.10 15.12 -5.59
N GLN A 113 0.29 15.99 -6.59
CA GLN A 113 1.19 17.14 -6.46
C GLN A 113 0.79 18.02 -5.27
N ALA A 114 -0.49 18.39 -5.15
CA ALA A 114 -0.97 19.17 -4.01
C ALA A 114 -0.69 18.48 -2.65
N VAL A 115 -0.86 17.16 -2.56
CA VAL A 115 -0.54 16.41 -1.34
C VAL A 115 0.96 16.46 -1.04
N VAL A 116 1.82 16.25 -2.04
CA VAL A 116 3.28 16.32 -1.85
C VAL A 116 3.72 17.72 -1.40
N GLU A 117 3.09 18.77 -1.93
CA GLU A 117 3.35 20.16 -1.53
C GLU A 117 2.92 20.44 -0.08
N LEU A 118 1.84 19.81 0.40
CA LEU A 118 1.44 19.86 1.81
C LEU A 118 2.42 19.08 2.70
N LEU A 119 2.86 17.90 2.26
CA LEU A 119 3.85 17.11 3.00
C LEU A 119 5.20 17.82 3.13
N ALA A 120 5.59 18.62 2.13
CA ALA A 120 6.81 19.40 2.25
C ALA A 120 6.73 20.51 3.33
N GLN A 121 5.52 20.95 3.67
CA GLN A 121 5.28 21.92 4.73
C GLN A 121 5.20 21.22 6.10
N GLU A 122 4.38 20.17 6.18
CA GLU A 122 4.19 19.32 7.35
C GLU A 122 4.43 17.85 6.93
N PRO A 123 5.66 17.31 7.10
CA PRO A 123 6.01 15.99 6.59
C PRO A 123 5.38 14.81 7.32
N ARG A 124 4.77 15.04 8.49
CA ARG A 124 4.16 13.97 9.29
C ARG A 124 2.76 14.42 9.75
N PRO A 125 1.86 14.72 8.80
CA PRO A 125 0.52 15.20 9.14
C PRO A 125 -0.29 14.07 9.75
N THR A 126 -1.44 14.42 10.32
CA THR A 126 -2.40 13.44 10.83
C THR A 126 -2.83 12.48 9.70
N GLY A 127 -2.65 11.18 9.90
CA GLY A 127 -2.95 10.14 8.91
C GLY A 127 -1.75 9.61 8.12
N ALA A 128 -0.56 10.22 8.27
CA ALA A 128 0.68 9.60 7.84
C ALA A 128 1.02 8.42 8.75
N LYS A 129 1.30 7.26 8.16
CA LYS A 129 1.68 6.05 8.88
C LYS A 129 3.12 5.71 8.58
N LYS A 130 3.94 5.52 9.62
CA LYS A 130 5.27 4.96 9.46
C LYS A 130 5.14 3.47 9.09
N LEU A 131 5.88 3.02 8.08
CA LEU A 131 5.95 1.60 7.73
C LEU A 131 6.84 0.88 8.75
N VAL A 132 6.35 -0.23 9.28
CA VAL A 132 7.06 -1.05 10.27
C VAL A 132 7.78 -2.17 9.53
N GLY A 133 9.09 -2.33 9.77
CA GLY A 133 9.92 -3.31 9.08
C GLY A 133 10.68 -2.77 7.86
N GLY A 134 10.43 -1.53 7.44
CA GLY A 134 11.23 -0.81 6.44
C GLY A 134 12.34 0.05 7.07
N HIS A 135 12.97 0.92 6.27
CA HIS A 135 14.07 1.78 6.69
C HIS A 135 13.63 3.13 7.28
N GLY A 136 12.33 3.31 7.53
CA GLY A 136 11.78 4.50 8.20
C GLY A 136 10.87 5.36 7.33
N GLU A 137 10.40 4.78 6.23
CA GLU A 137 9.47 5.40 5.29
C GLU A 137 8.10 5.65 5.92
N TRP A 138 7.44 6.65 5.37
CA TRP A 138 6.09 7.06 5.71
C TRP A 138 5.18 6.82 4.52
N ARG A 139 3.92 6.52 4.84
CA ARG A 139 2.85 6.34 3.88
C ARG A 139 1.70 7.27 4.16
N VAL A 140 1.26 8.00 3.14
CA VAL A 140 0.01 8.77 3.15
C VAL A 140 -0.90 8.28 2.03
N ARG A 141 -2.19 8.14 2.33
CA ARG A 141 -3.20 7.74 1.33
C ARG A 141 -3.94 8.98 0.80
N THR A 142 -4.06 9.07 -0.51
CA THR A 142 -4.90 10.07 -1.17
C THR A 142 -5.78 9.40 -2.22
N GLY A 143 -7.06 9.20 -1.87
CA GLY A 143 -7.98 8.45 -2.72
C GLY A 143 -7.54 7.00 -2.84
N ASN A 144 -7.29 6.55 -4.07
CA ASN A 144 -6.79 5.21 -4.37
C ASN A 144 -5.26 5.15 -4.47
N TYR A 145 -4.53 6.19 -4.08
CA TYR A 145 -3.07 6.23 -4.18
C TYR A 145 -2.42 6.23 -2.80
N ARG A 146 -1.27 5.57 -2.71
CA ARG A 146 -0.34 5.59 -1.58
C ARG A 146 0.89 6.35 -2.03
N ILE A 147 1.24 7.39 -1.29
CA ILE A 147 2.49 8.13 -1.44
C ILE A 147 3.42 7.58 -0.36
N ILE A 148 4.50 6.93 -0.79
CA ILE A 148 5.55 6.42 0.09
C ILE A 148 6.73 7.37 -0.02
N TYR A 149 7.18 7.88 1.11
CA TYR A 149 8.21 8.91 1.15
C TYR A 149 9.03 8.81 2.43
N GLU A 150 10.17 9.46 2.41
CA GLU A 150 11.03 9.63 3.58
C GLU A 150 11.45 11.09 3.73
N ILE A 151 12.09 11.38 4.86
CA ILE A 151 12.58 12.70 5.20
C ILE A 151 14.04 12.55 5.59
N ASP A 152 14.91 13.20 4.82
CA ASP A 152 16.36 13.16 4.99
C ASP A 152 16.91 14.60 4.99
N ASP A 153 17.48 15.06 6.11
CA ASP A 153 18.10 16.38 6.27
C ASP A 153 17.34 17.57 5.64
N GLY A 154 16.03 17.66 5.92
CA GLY A 154 15.18 18.73 5.39
C GLY A 154 14.74 18.52 3.93
N VAL A 155 14.95 17.32 3.38
CA VAL A 155 14.50 16.90 2.06
C VAL A 155 13.41 15.85 2.21
N LEU A 156 12.24 16.12 1.64
CA LEU A 156 11.20 15.14 1.46
C LEU A 156 11.47 14.37 0.17
N VAL A 157 11.81 13.09 0.28
CA VAL A 157 12.09 12.21 -0.86
C VAL A 157 10.88 11.32 -1.10
N VAL A 158 10.17 11.56 -2.19
CA VAL A 158 9.06 10.69 -2.64
C VAL A 158 9.66 9.47 -3.31
N LEU A 159 9.51 8.31 -2.68
CA LEU A 159 10.08 7.04 -3.15
C LEU A 159 9.16 6.38 -4.17
N VAL A 160 7.84 6.33 -3.91
CA VAL A 160 6.90 5.59 -4.76
C VAL A 160 5.50 6.21 -4.70
N LEU A 161 4.79 6.18 -5.84
CA LEU A 161 3.36 6.45 -5.96
C LEU A 161 2.63 5.14 -6.31
N ALA A 162 2.25 4.38 -5.30
CA ALA A 162 1.58 3.10 -5.48
C ALA A 162 0.06 3.29 -5.62
N VAL A 163 -0.57 2.54 -6.52
CA VAL A 163 -2.03 2.44 -6.54
C VAL A 163 -2.44 1.46 -5.45
N GLY A 164 -3.23 1.94 -4.49
CA GLY A 164 -3.90 1.09 -3.51
C GLY A 164 -5.11 0.42 -4.15
N HIS A 165 -5.19 -0.90 -4.05
CA HIS A 165 -6.38 -1.68 -4.38
C HIS A 165 -7.49 -1.34 -3.38
N ARG A 166 -8.23 -0.25 -3.61
CA ARG A 166 -9.46 0.02 -2.88
C ARG A 166 -10.50 -1.02 -3.29
N ARG A 167 -10.57 -2.13 -2.55
CA ARG A 167 -11.77 -2.98 -2.44
C ARG A 167 -12.21 -3.74 -3.71
N GLU A 168 -11.33 -4.09 -4.65
CA GLU A 168 -11.75 -4.91 -5.80
C GLU A 168 -11.67 -6.44 -5.60
N VAL A 169 -11.13 -6.93 -4.48
CA VAL A 169 -11.20 -8.39 -4.19
C VAL A 169 -12.64 -8.86 -3.91
N TYR A 170 -13.58 -7.95 -3.61
CA TYR A 170 -14.98 -8.31 -3.29
C TYR A 170 -16.05 -7.77 -4.22
N ARG A 171 -15.72 -7.12 -5.35
CA ARG A 171 -16.74 -6.72 -6.31
C ARG A 171 -16.84 -7.74 -7.46
N ARG A 172 -17.56 -8.83 -7.19
CA ARG A 172 -18.12 -9.72 -8.22
C ARG A 172 -18.94 -8.91 -9.23
N LYS A 173 -18.75 -9.18 -10.52
CA LYS A 173 -19.80 -9.78 -11.36
C LYS A 173 -19.18 -10.93 -12.14
#